data_AF-A0A7V6MWP1-F1
#
_entry.id   AF-A0A7V6MWP1-F1
#
_cell.length_a   1.000
_cell.length_b   1.000
_cell.length_c   1.000
_cell.angle_alpha   90.00
_cell.angle_beta   90.00
_cell.angle_gamma   90.00
#
_symmetry.space_group_name_H-M   'P 1'
#
loop_
_entity.id
_entity.type
_entity.pdbx_description
1 polymer ?
#
loop_
_entity_poly.entity_id
_entity_poly.type
_entity_poly.pdbx_seq_one_letter_code
_entity_poly.pdbx_strand_id
1 'polypeptide(L)'
;IVILATAAAGMIVGVIEVTALGQRLGAALLFLAGGNLLPVLVLGMVLGIVLGMGMPTTPAYIIQASTVIPALVQLGLDVPAAHMFAFYFACLSLITPPVALTSYTAAAIAKSSVWDTGWIAFRIGLPAYIVPFMFAYGPALLFKGSLFEITVASVTAIIGVILIAVAGEGYLMCPLTWYERLIAFAAALLLVAPSVKTIIPGLILVAILVILNKRSINKISKEKYVDTAEVN
;
A
#
# COMPACT_ATOMS: atom_id res chain seq x y z
N ILE A 1 -25.30 15.16 7.49
CA ILE A 1 -24.50 13.92 7.35
C ILE A 1 -23.29 13.95 8.29
N VAL A 2 -22.40 14.94 8.19
CA VAL A 2 -21.17 15.02 9.03
C VAL A 2 -21.48 15.01 10.54
N ILE A 3 -22.39 15.85 11.02
CA ILE A 3 -22.74 15.95 12.46
C ILE A 3 -23.23 14.62 13.05
N LEU A 4 -24.10 13.91 12.32
CA LEU A 4 -24.63 12.62 12.77
C LEU A 4 -23.54 11.52 12.78
N ALA A 5 -22.68 11.51 11.75
CA ALA A 5 -21.58 10.56 11.66
C ALA A 5 -20.52 10.79 12.76
N THR A 6 -20.19 12.05 13.06
CA THR A 6 -19.24 12.39 14.14
C THR A 6 -19.83 12.11 15.52
N ALA A 7 -21.13 12.37 15.74
CA ALA A 7 -21.80 12.04 16.99
C ALA A 7 -21.83 10.51 17.24
N ALA A 8 -22.17 9.71 16.22
CA ALA A 8 -22.17 8.25 16.31
C ALA A 8 -20.74 7.70 16.54
N ALA A 9 -19.75 8.21 15.80
CA ALA A 9 -18.36 7.80 15.98
C ALA A 9 -17.84 8.17 17.39
N GLY A 10 -18.22 9.33 17.92
CA GLY A 10 -17.89 9.74 19.29
C GLY A 10 -18.47 8.82 20.36
N MET A 11 -19.72 8.35 20.19
CA MET A 11 -20.31 7.35 21.09
C MET A 11 -19.53 6.02 21.04
N ILE A 12 -19.15 5.56 19.84
CA ILE A 12 -18.36 4.33 19.67
C ILE A 12 -17.00 4.47 20.36
N VAL A 13 -16.30 5.59 20.15
CA VAL A 13 -15.02 5.88 20.82
C VAL A 13 -15.19 5.87 22.34
N GLY A 14 -16.24 6.50 22.87
CA GLY A 14 -16.53 6.50 24.30
C GLY A 14 -16.74 5.10 24.88
N VAL A 15 -17.47 4.22 24.16
CA VAL A 15 -17.62 2.81 24.57
C VAL A 15 -16.29 2.05 24.51
N ILE A 16 -15.47 2.28 23.48
CA ILE A 16 -14.15 1.65 23.33
C ILE A 16 -13.21 2.05 24.48
N GLU A 17 -13.25 3.30 24.90
CA GLU A 17 -12.44 3.83 25.99
C GLU A 17 -12.85 3.23 27.34
N VAL A 18 -14.16 3.23 27.66
CA VAL A 18 -14.67 2.64 28.91
C VAL A 18 -14.44 1.13 28.98
N THR A 19 -14.53 0.42 27.84
CA THR A 19 -14.27 -1.03 27.77
C THR A 19 -12.80 -1.41 27.70
N ALA A 20 -11.90 -0.43 27.56
CA ALA A 20 -10.47 -0.61 27.32
C ALA A 20 -10.17 -1.52 26.12
N LEU A 21 -11.04 -1.54 25.11
CA LEU A 21 -10.90 -2.46 23.97
C LEU A 21 -9.62 -2.19 23.16
N GLY A 22 -9.24 -0.91 22.98
CA GLY A 22 -8.01 -0.56 22.27
C GLY A 22 -6.75 -1.10 22.96
N GLN A 23 -6.71 -1.07 24.29
CA GLN A 23 -5.61 -1.65 25.07
C GLN A 23 -5.54 -3.17 24.93
N ARG A 24 -6.70 -3.84 24.98
CA ARG A 24 -6.79 -5.30 24.81
C ARG A 24 -6.41 -5.74 23.41
N LEU A 25 -6.84 -5.02 22.38
CA LEU A 25 -6.45 -5.29 21.00
C LEU A 25 -4.95 -5.06 20.80
N GLY A 26 -4.37 -4.01 21.39
CA GLY A 26 -2.92 -3.80 21.35
C GLY A 26 -2.12 -4.90 22.01
N ALA A 27 -2.54 -5.35 23.20
CA ALA A 27 -1.93 -6.49 23.88
C ALA A 27 -2.06 -7.79 23.07
N ALA A 28 -3.22 -8.02 22.44
CA ALA A 28 -3.44 -9.18 21.58
C ALA A 28 -2.56 -9.15 20.32
N LEU A 29 -2.43 -8.00 19.66
CA LEU A 29 -1.54 -7.82 18.52
C LEU A 29 -0.09 -8.09 18.91
N LEU A 30 0.36 -7.56 20.06
CA LEU A 30 1.71 -7.78 20.56
C LEU A 30 1.99 -9.25 20.86
N PHE A 31 1.04 -9.92 21.52
CA PHE A 31 1.13 -11.34 21.86
C PHE A 31 1.20 -12.21 20.60
N LEU A 32 0.31 -11.97 19.63
CA LEU A 32 0.27 -12.71 18.36
C LEU A 32 1.49 -12.46 17.49
N ALA A 33 2.06 -11.25 17.53
CA ALA A 33 3.23 -10.87 16.75
C ALA A 33 4.57 -11.27 17.38
N GLY A 34 4.56 -11.77 18.63
CA GLY A 34 5.79 -12.16 19.34
C GLY A 34 6.79 -11.02 19.52
N GLY A 35 6.31 -9.76 19.60
CA GLY A 35 7.16 -8.57 19.71
C GLY A 35 7.84 -8.10 18.42
N ASN A 36 7.57 -8.71 17.26
CA ASN A 36 8.13 -8.26 15.99
C ASN A 36 7.22 -7.22 15.31
N LEU A 37 7.81 -6.13 14.82
CA LEU A 37 7.10 -5.03 14.18
C LEU A 37 6.37 -5.44 12.89
N LEU A 38 6.94 -6.31 12.05
CA LEU A 38 6.34 -6.64 10.75
C LEU A 38 5.01 -7.40 10.91
N PRO A 39 4.92 -8.49 11.71
CA PRO A 39 3.66 -9.16 11.96
C PRO A 39 2.61 -8.24 12.60
N VAL A 40 3.00 -7.34 13.51
CA VAL A 40 2.09 -6.33 14.07
C VAL A 40 1.46 -5.49 12.98
N LEU A 41 2.27 -4.96 12.06
CA LEU A 41 1.76 -4.12 10.97
C LEU A 41 0.85 -4.92 10.05
N VAL A 42 1.20 -6.16 9.70
CA VAL A 42 0.33 -7.01 8.88
C VAL A 42 -1.01 -7.28 9.57
N LEU A 43 -0.99 -7.62 10.86
CA LEU A 43 -2.22 -7.82 11.65
C LEU A 43 -3.01 -6.52 11.80
N GLY A 44 -2.33 -5.39 12.00
CA GLY A 44 -2.92 -4.05 12.07
C GLY A 44 -3.56 -3.63 10.75
N MET A 45 -2.96 -3.97 9.61
CA MET A 45 -3.55 -3.78 8.28
C MET A 45 -4.84 -4.59 8.14
N VAL A 46 -4.81 -5.89 8.46
CA VAL A 46 -6.00 -6.75 8.39
C VAL A 46 -7.11 -6.21 9.28
N LEU A 47 -6.77 -5.86 10.53
CA LEU A 47 -7.71 -5.28 11.48
C LEU A 47 -8.26 -3.94 10.98
N GLY A 48 -7.41 -3.05 10.46
CA GLY A 48 -7.82 -1.76 9.91
C GLY A 48 -8.76 -1.89 8.70
N ILE A 49 -8.49 -2.84 7.81
CA ILE A 49 -9.37 -3.15 6.66
C ILE A 49 -10.71 -3.67 7.17
N VAL A 50 -10.73 -4.67 8.06
CA VAL A 50 -11.96 -5.27 8.60
C VAL A 50 -12.79 -4.24 9.37
N LEU A 51 -12.14 -3.43 10.22
CA LEU A 51 -12.81 -2.35 10.95
C LEU A 51 -13.30 -1.24 10.02
N GLY A 52 -12.72 -1.06 8.83
CA GLY A 52 -13.17 -0.06 7.85
C GLY A 52 -14.30 -0.53 6.93
N MET A 53 -14.55 -1.83 6.86
CA MET A 53 -15.52 -2.41 5.92
C MET A 53 -16.93 -1.83 6.10
N GLY A 54 -17.48 -1.30 5.01
CA GLY A 54 -18.87 -0.83 4.94
C GLY A 54 -19.13 0.56 5.54
N MET A 55 -18.10 1.27 5.99
CA MET A 55 -18.21 2.62 6.53
C MET A 55 -17.49 3.65 5.66
N PRO A 56 -17.94 4.93 5.64
CA PRO A 56 -17.15 6.01 5.06
C PRO A 56 -15.78 6.13 5.73
N THR A 57 -14.78 6.68 5.03
CA THR A 57 -13.39 6.80 5.53
C THR A 57 -13.29 7.49 6.88
N THR A 58 -14.05 8.56 7.10
CA THR A 58 -14.01 9.35 8.34
C THR A 58 -14.38 8.53 9.58
N PRO A 59 -15.56 7.88 9.68
CA PRO A 59 -15.88 7.02 10.83
C PRO A 59 -14.95 5.81 10.96
N ALA A 60 -14.53 5.19 9.85
CA ALA A 60 -13.55 4.08 9.89
C ALA A 60 -12.25 4.50 10.57
N TYR A 61 -11.72 5.69 10.21
CA TYR A 61 -10.52 6.24 10.82
C TYR A 61 -10.70 6.58 12.31
N ILE A 62 -11.84 7.16 12.71
CA ILE A 62 -12.11 7.49 14.12
C ILE A 62 -12.12 6.22 14.99
N ILE A 63 -12.71 5.12 14.50
CA ILE A 63 -12.69 3.83 15.19
C ILE A 63 -11.25 3.30 15.29
N GLN A 64 -10.47 3.35 14.21
CA GLN A 64 -9.07 2.94 14.25
C GLN A 64 -8.22 3.82 15.18
N ALA A 65 -8.54 5.11 15.30
CA ALA A 65 -7.83 6.03 16.18
C ALA A 65 -8.00 5.70 17.67
N SER A 66 -9.10 5.06 18.05
CA SER A 66 -9.34 4.58 19.42
C SER A 66 -8.91 3.12 19.65
N THR A 67 -8.58 2.37 18.59
CA THR A 67 -8.29 0.93 18.67
C THR A 67 -6.89 0.56 18.17
N VAL A 68 -6.63 0.74 16.87
CA VAL A 68 -5.38 0.34 16.19
C VAL A 68 -4.23 1.29 16.50
N ILE A 69 -4.48 2.61 16.50
CA ILE A 69 -3.40 3.60 16.70
C ILE A 69 -2.73 3.45 18.08
N PRO A 70 -3.46 3.37 19.21
CA PRO A 70 -2.84 3.20 20.52
C PRO A 70 -2.01 1.92 20.62
N ALA A 71 -2.45 0.85 19.95
CA ALA A 71 -1.72 -0.41 19.86
C ALA A 71 -0.38 -0.23 19.12
N LEU A 72 -0.39 0.38 17.94
CA LEU A 72 0.81 0.64 17.16
C LEU A 72 1.80 1.56 17.91
N VAL A 73 1.30 2.61 18.56
CA VAL A 73 2.14 3.53 19.34
C VAL A 73 2.80 2.83 20.54
N GLN A 74 2.07 1.96 21.24
CA GLN A 74 2.65 1.14 22.32
C GLN A 74 3.78 0.22 21.83
N LEU A 75 3.76 -0.13 20.55
CA LEU A 75 4.75 -0.99 19.91
C LEU A 75 5.95 -0.20 19.37
N GLY A 76 6.04 1.08 19.71
CA GLY A 76 7.16 1.95 19.37
C GLY A 76 7.05 2.61 18.00
N LEU A 77 5.89 2.51 17.31
CA LEU A 77 5.68 3.36 16.14
C LEU A 77 5.58 4.81 16.55
N ASP A 78 6.17 5.66 15.72
CA ASP A 78 5.99 7.09 15.81
C ASP A 78 4.51 7.46 15.63
N VAL A 79 4.02 8.42 16.42
CA VAL A 79 2.60 8.79 16.45
C VAL A 79 2.09 9.17 15.04
N PRO A 80 2.75 10.07 14.28
CA PRO A 80 2.38 10.35 12.89
C PRO A 80 2.35 9.11 11.99
N ALA A 81 3.29 8.17 12.17
CA ALA A 81 3.33 6.93 11.38
C ALA A 81 2.09 6.07 11.65
N ALA A 82 1.72 5.89 12.92
CA ALA A 82 0.54 5.12 13.31
C ALA A 82 -0.76 5.75 12.78
N HIS A 83 -0.87 7.08 12.81
CA HIS A 83 -2.00 7.80 12.22
C HIS A 83 -2.07 7.66 10.69
N MET A 84 -0.95 7.80 9.98
CA MET A 84 -0.91 7.56 8.53
C MET A 84 -1.25 6.10 8.19
N PHE A 85 -0.74 5.16 8.98
CA PHE A 85 -1.01 3.74 8.80
C PHE A 85 -2.52 3.45 8.87
N ALA A 86 -3.17 3.87 9.95
CA ALA A 86 -4.62 3.69 10.12
C ALA A 86 -5.43 4.45 9.05
N PHE A 87 -5.04 5.69 8.73
CA PHE A 87 -5.74 6.50 7.73
C PHE A 87 -5.74 5.86 6.33
N TYR A 88 -4.59 5.36 5.89
CA TYR A 88 -4.48 4.67 4.60
C TYR A 88 -5.36 3.42 4.56
N PHE A 89 -5.34 2.56 5.59
CA PHE A 89 -6.18 1.36 5.57
C PHE A 89 -7.66 1.66 5.76
N ALA A 90 -8.03 2.76 6.44
CA ALA A 90 -9.40 3.27 6.40
C ALA A 90 -9.83 3.62 4.96
N CYS A 91 -8.99 4.33 4.20
CA CYS A 91 -9.26 4.64 2.79
C CYS A 91 -9.31 3.39 1.90
N LEU A 92 -8.32 2.50 2.04
CA LEU A 92 -8.14 1.35 1.16
C LEU A 92 -9.18 0.25 1.39
N SER A 93 -9.76 0.17 2.59
CA SER A 93 -10.86 -0.77 2.90
C SER A 93 -12.05 -0.68 1.93
N LEU A 94 -12.26 0.50 1.31
CA LEU A 94 -13.33 0.74 0.35
C LEU A 94 -13.08 0.14 -1.04
N ILE A 95 -11.83 -0.21 -1.37
CA ILE A 95 -11.45 -0.85 -2.63
C ILE A 95 -11.00 -2.31 -2.45
N THR A 96 -10.83 -2.79 -1.22
CA THR A 96 -10.41 -4.18 -0.94
C THR A 96 -11.59 -5.16 -1.11
N PRO A 97 -11.49 -6.19 -1.97
CA PRO A 97 -12.45 -7.30 -1.97
C PRO A 97 -12.41 -8.05 -0.62
N PRO A 98 -13.55 -8.58 -0.11
CA PRO A 98 -14.84 -8.73 -0.78
C PRO A 98 -15.77 -7.51 -0.72
N VAL A 99 -15.54 -6.53 0.15
CA VAL A 99 -16.52 -5.45 0.43
C VAL A 99 -16.50 -4.35 -0.61
N ALA A 100 -15.31 -3.89 -1.04
CA ALA A 100 -15.05 -3.00 -2.18
C ALA A 100 -16.20 -2.02 -2.58
N LEU A 101 -16.79 -1.29 -1.62
CA LEU A 101 -18.03 -0.52 -1.80
C LEU A 101 -17.92 0.50 -2.95
N THR A 102 -16.76 1.14 -3.11
CA THR A 102 -16.55 2.10 -4.21
C THR A 102 -16.50 1.39 -5.56
N SER A 103 -15.99 0.16 -5.62
CA SER A 103 -15.98 -0.64 -6.84
C SER A 103 -17.39 -1.07 -7.24
N TYR A 104 -18.32 -1.23 -6.30
CA TYR A 104 -19.73 -1.53 -6.60
C TYR A 104 -20.41 -0.36 -7.31
N THR A 105 -20.21 0.85 -6.78
CA THR A 105 -20.71 2.08 -7.41
C THR A 105 -20.07 2.30 -8.77
N ALA A 106 -18.76 2.10 -8.89
CA ALA A 106 -18.05 2.23 -10.17
C ALA A 106 -18.56 1.22 -11.21
N ALA A 107 -18.78 -0.04 -10.83
CA ALA A 107 -19.31 -1.08 -11.71
C ALA A 107 -20.73 -0.75 -12.18
N ALA A 108 -21.59 -0.21 -11.30
CA ALA A 108 -22.94 0.22 -11.67
C ALA A 108 -22.93 1.36 -12.70
N ILE A 109 -22.01 2.32 -12.58
CA ILE A 109 -21.85 3.42 -13.54
C ILE A 109 -21.27 2.91 -14.86
N ALA A 110 -20.25 2.04 -14.81
CA ALA A 110 -19.57 1.49 -15.97
C ALA A 110 -20.34 0.36 -16.68
N LYS A 111 -21.45 -0.13 -16.07
CA LYS A 111 -22.21 -1.30 -16.52
C LYS A 111 -21.33 -2.55 -16.67
N SER A 112 -20.34 -2.70 -15.81
CA SER A 112 -19.41 -3.83 -15.77
C SER A 112 -19.74 -4.77 -14.60
N SER A 113 -19.10 -5.94 -14.57
CA SER A 113 -19.22 -6.83 -13.43
C SER A 113 -18.57 -6.21 -12.19
N VAL A 114 -19.23 -6.34 -11.04
CA VAL A 114 -18.73 -5.86 -9.76
C VAL A 114 -17.40 -6.54 -9.39
N TRP A 115 -17.30 -7.84 -9.67
CA TRP A 115 -16.15 -8.64 -9.30
C TRP A 115 -14.91 -8.25 -10.11
N ASP A 116 -15.04 -8.12 -11.43
CA ASP A 116 -13.90 -7.75 -12.29
C ASP A 116 -13.45 -6.31 -11.99
N THR A 117 -14.40 -5.40 -11.80
CA THR A 117 -14.11 -4.01 -11.42
C THR A 117 -13.39 -3.95 -10.07
N GLY A 118 -13.82 -4.76 -9.09
CA GLY A 118 -13.19 -4.88 -7.78
C GLY A 118 -11.75 -5.36 -7.86
N TRP A 119 -11.48 -6.43 -8.61
CA TRP A 119 -10.13 -6.96 -8.77
C TRP A 119 -9.20 -6.02 -9.52
N ILE A 120 -9.70 -5.36 -10.57
CA ILE A 120 -8.93 -4.36 -11.32
C ILE A 120 -8.60 -3.16 -10.42
N ALA A 121 -9.58 -2.63 -9.69
CA ALA A 121 -9.37 -1.53 -8.75
C ALA A 121 -8.37 -1.89 -7.66
N PHE A 122 -8.47 -3.10 -7.10
CA PHE A 122 -7.52 -3.61 -6.11
C PHE A 122 -6.11 -3.72 -6.68
N ARG A 123 -5.96 -4.27 -7.89
CA ARG A 123 -4.66 -4.43 -8.56
C ARG A 123 -3.98 -3.09 -8.82
N ILE A 124 -4.72 -2.12 -9.35
CA ILE A 124 -4.24 -0.75 -9.59
C ILE A 124 -3.92 -0.05 -8.26
N GLY A 125 -4.67 -0.37 -7.20
CA GLY A 125 -4.49 0.17 -5.86
C GLY A 125 -3.36 -0.45 -5.04
N LEU A 126 -2.76 -1.57 -5.48
CA LEU A 126 -1.67 -2.26 -4.75
C LEU A 126 -0.53 -1.36 -4.25
N PRO A 127 -0.04 -0.37 -5.02
CA PRO A 127 1.02 0.52 -4.54
C PRO A 127 0.66 1.24 -3.25
N ALA A 128 -0.61 1.62 -3.08
CA ALA A 128 -1.08 2.33 -1.90
C ALA A 128 -1.09 1.46 -0.63
N TYR A 129 -1.16 0.12 -0.74
CA TYR A 129 -1.08 -0.79 0.40
C TYR A 129 0.31 -0.86 1.02
N ILE A 130 1.36 -0.53 0.25
CA ILE A 130 2.75 -0.56 0.72
C ILE A 130 3.14 0.74 1.44
N VAL A 131 2.57 1.87 1.03
CA VAL A 131 2.89 3.19 1.60
C VAL A 131 2.77 3.27 3.13
N PRO A 132 1.75 2.68 3.78
CA PRO A 132 1.67 2.62 5.25
C PRO A 132 2.90 1.98 5.91
N PHE A 133 3.42 0.90 5.33
CA PHE A 133 4.61 0.23 5.81
C PHE A 133 5.86 1.10 5.62
N MET A 134 5.90 1.88 4.52
CA MET A 134 6.98 2.83 4.28
C MET A 134 7.03 3.90 5.38
N PHE A 135 5.88 4.44 5.81
CA PHE A 135 5.84 5.38 6.93
C PHE A 135 6.23 4.73 8.26
N ALA A 136 5.86 3.47 8.49
CA ALA A 136 6.21 2.75 9.71
C ALA A 136 7.72 2.49 9.86
N TYR A 137 8.41 2.17 8.75
CA TYR A 137 9.84 1.86 8.74
C TYR A 137 10.75 3.04 8.35
N GLY A 138 10.19 4.11 7.78
CA GLY A 138 10.96 5.24 7.25
C GLY A 138 10.59 6.56 7.92
N PRO A 139 11.11 6.88 9.12
CA PRO A 139 10.90 8.19 9.77
C PRO A 139 11.30 9.39 8.89
N ALA A 140 12.25 9.21 7.97
CA ALA A 140 12.64 10.22 6.99
C ALA A 140 11.48 10.64 6.07
N LEU A 141 10.52 9.74 5.77
CA LEU A 141 9.30 10.07 5.03
C LEU A 141 8.30 10.90 5.85
N LEU A 142 8.48 10.95 7.16
CA LEU A 142 7.74 11.80 8.09
C LEU A 142 8.49 13.11 8.39
N PHE A 143 9.44 13.48 7.52
CA PHE A 143 10.30 14.65 7.68
C PHE A 143 11.15 14.63 8.97
N LYS A 144 11.46 13.44 9.49
CA LYS A 144 12.36 13.25 10.64
C LYS A 144 13.73 12.77 10.17
N GLY A 145 14.70 13.67 10.18
CA GLY A 145 16.08 13.37 9.81
C GLY A 145 16.77 14.57 9.14
N SER A 146 17.95 14.34 8.61
CA SER A 146 18.64 15.33 7.77
C SER A 146 17.93 15.53 6.44
N LEU A 147 18.10 16.71 5.82
CA LEU A 147 17.54 17.00 4.50
C LEU A 147 17.98 15.97 3.44
N PHE A 148 19.20 15.47 3.56
CA PHE A 148 19.73 14.41 2.69
C PHE A 148 18.95 13.10 2.86
N GLU A 149 18.74 12.63 4.09
CA GLU A 149 17.97 11.40 4.35
C GLU A 149 16.52 11.51 3.87
N ILE A 150 15.88 12.65 4.12
CA ILE A 150 14.50 12.93 3.67
C ILE A 150 14.43 12.88 2.14
N THR A 151 15.38 13.53 1.46
CA THR A 151 15.42 13.57 -0.01
C THR A 151 15.65 12.19 -0.60
N VAL A 152 16.65 11.46 -0.07
CA VAL A 152 16.96 10.09 -0.52
C VAL A 152 15.76 9.17 -0.30
N ALA A 153 15.19 9.16 0.91
CA ALA A 153 14.04 8.33 1.24
C ALA A 153 12.83 8.65 0.35
N SER A 154 12.56 9.93 0.09
CA SER A 154 11.46 10.36 -0.77
C SER A 154 11.65 9.88 -2.22
N VAL A 155 12.85 10.03 -2.77
CA VAL A 155 13.15 9.59 -4.14
C VAL A 155 13.05 8.08 -4.27
N THR A 156 13.66 7.32 -3.34
CA THR A 156 13.60 5.85 -3.38
C THR A 156 12.18 5.34 -3.15
N ALA A 157 11.39 6.02 -2.30
CA ALA A 157 10.00 5.72 -2.07
C ALA A 157 9.16 5.88 -3.35
N ILE A 158 9.32 7.00 -4.06
CA ILE A 158 8.62 7.24 -5.34
C ILE A 158 8.96 6.13 -6.35
N ILE A 159 10.24 5.80 -6.50
CA ILE A 159 10.68 4.73 -7.41
C ILE A 159 10.08 3.38 -6.98
N GLY A 160 10.13 3.06 -5.69
CA GLY A 160 9.57 1.82 -5.15
C GLY A 160 8.07 1.68 -5.43
N VAL A 161 7.29 2.74 -5.18
CA VAL A 161 5.84 2.77 -5.45
C VAL A 161 5.54 2.59 -6.94
N ILE A 162 6.31 3.25 -7.83
CA ILE A 162 6.19 3.04 -9.28
C ILE A 162 6.47 1.59 -9.65
N LEU A 163 7.50 0.97 -9.07
CA LEU A 163 7.85 -0.42 -9.36
C LEU A 163 6.81 -1.43 -8.86
N ILE A 164 6.13 -1.16 -7.75
CA ILE A 164 4.96 -1.97 -7.33
C ILE A 164 3.85 -1.88 -8.39
N ALA A 165 3.56 -0.67 -8.90
CA ALA A 165 2.55 -0.49 -9.94
C ALA A 165 2.93 -1.24 -11.22
N VAL A 166 4.20 -1.12 -11.65
CA VAL A 166 4.77 -1.82 -12.81
C VAL A 166 4.69 -3.34 -12.65
N ALA A 167 5.01 -3.87 -11.46
CA ALA A 167 4.92 -5.30 -11.17
C ALA A 167 3.45 -5.79 -11.19
N GLY A 168 2.53 -5.01 -10.62
CA GLY A 168 1.10 -5.30 -10.55
C GLY A 168 0.43 -5.29 -11.92
N GLU A 169 0.68 -4.27 -12.74
CA GLU A 169 0.12 -4.13 -14.08
C GLU A 169 0.86 -4.96 -15.13
N GLY A 170 2.15 -5.28 -14.89
CA GLY A 170 2.96 -6.03 -15.85
C GLY A 170 3.35 -5.21 -17.07
N TYR A 171 3.46 -3.89 -16.92
CA TYR A 171 3.78 -2.99 -18.01
C TYR A 171 4.73 -1.88 -17.53
N LEU A 172 5.76 -1.59 -18.32
CA LEU A 172 6.65 -0.45 -18.12
C LEU A 172 6.63 0.46 -19.36
N MET A 173 7.45 0.17 -20.36
CA MET A 173 7.40 0.79 -21.70
C MET A 173 6.87 -0.18 -22.76
N CYS A 174 7.01 -1.49 -22.49
CA CYS A 174 6.36 -2.58 -23.20
C CYS A 174 5.87 -3.62 -22.17
N PRO A 175 5.04 -4.60 -22.60
CA PRO A 175 4.60 -5.68 -21.72
C PRO A 175 5.78 -6.44 -21.10
N LEU A 176 5.71 -6.66 -19.78
CA LEU A 176 6.75 -7.36 -19.02
C LEU A 176 6.49 -8.87 -19.01
N THR A 177 7.57 -9.63 -19.14
CA THR A 177 7.56 -11.07 -18.85
C THR A 177 7.38 -11.32 -17.36
N TRP A 178 6.95 -12.52 -16.97
CA TRP A 178 6.69 -12.83 -15.56
C TRP A 178 7.94 -12.68 -14.67
N TYR A 179 9.14 -13.01 -15.18
CA TYR A 179 10.40 -12.80 -14.46
C TYR A 179 10.72 -11.31 -14.28
N GLU A 180 10.51 -10.47 -15.30
CA GLU A 180 10.69 -9.02 -15.18
C GLU A 180 9.74 -8.41 -14.15
N ARG A 181 8.51 -8.94 -14.03
CA ARG A 181 7.57 -8.54 -12.98
C ARG A 181 8.08 -8.91 -11.58
N LEU A 182 8.68 -10.08 -11.41
CA LEU A 182 9.31 -10.46 -10.14
C LEU A 182 10.52 -9.59 -9.82
N ILE A 183 11.34 -9.24 -10.82
CA ILE A 183 12.47 -8.31 -10.64
C ILE A 183 11.95 -6.94 -10.20
N ALA A 184 10.90 -6.42 -10.85
CA ALA A 184 10.28 -5.16 -10.47
C ALA A 184 9.75 -5.19 -9.02
N PHE A 185 9.06 -6.27 -8.64
CA PHE A 185 8.56 -6.45 -7.28
C PHE A 185 9.69 -6.53 -6.25
N ALA A 186 10.75 -7.30 -6.52
CA ALA A 186 11.90 -7.41 -5.64
C ALA A 186 12.65 -6.08 -5.50
N ALA A 187 12.84 -5.35 -6.61
CA ALA A 187 13.43 -4.02 -6.60
C ALA A 187 12.59 -3.03 -5.77
N ALA A 188 11.26 -3.10 -5.90
CA ALA A 188 10.36 -2.27 -5.12
C ALA A 188 10.50 -2.55 -3.61
N LEU A 189 10.46 -3.82 -3.17
CA LEU A 189 10.60 -4.17 -1.76
C LEU A 189 11.93 -3.69 -1.15
N LEU A 190 13.01 -3.73 -1.92
CA LEU A 190 14.31 -3.22 -1.48
C LEU A 190 14.33 -1.69 -1.36
N LEU A 191 13.68 -0.97 -2.27
CA LEU A 191 13.63 0.50 -2.25
C LEU A 191 12.62 1.07 -1.24
N VAL A 192 11.66 0.25 -0.80
CA VAL A 192 10.60 0.60 0.17
C VAL A 192 11.14 0.82 1.59
N ALA A 193 12.22 0.15 1.97
CA ALA A 193 12.93 0.37 3.23
C ALA A 193 14.24 1.11 2.95
N PRO A 194 14.32 2.45 3.11
CA PRO A 194 15.50 3.22 2.72
C PRO A 194 16.65 2.98 3.68
N SER A 195 17.47 1.97 3.39
CA SER A 195 18.76 1.73 4.04
C SER A 195 19.84 1.65 2.98
N VAL A 196 21.07 2.05 3.29
CA VAL A 196 22.19 1.98 2.33
C VAL A 196 22.36 0.56 1.77
N LYS A 197 22.11 -0.46 2.60
CA LYS A 197 22.22 -1.89 2.25
C LYS A 197 21.12 -2.36 1.29
N THR A 198 19.97 -1.70 1.28
CA THR A 198 18.82 -2.09 0.44
C THR A 198 18.72 -1.24 -0.81
N ILE A 199 19.15 0.03 -0.76
CA ILE A 199 19.11 0.94 -1.90
C ILE A 199 20.03 0.47 -3.03
N ILE A 200 21.28 0.11 -2.74
CA ILE A 200 22.24 -0.33 -3.76
C ILE A 200 21.73 -1.55 -4.56
N PRO A 201 21.37 -2.69 -3.92
CA PRO A 201 20.84 -3.83 -4.66
C PRO A 201 19.49 -3.50 -5.32
N GLY A 202 18.66 -2.66 -4.71
CA GLY A 202 17.42 -2.17 -5.33
C GLY A 202 17.68 -1.47 -6.65
N LEU A 203 18.59 -0.48 -6.68
CA LEU A 203 18.95 0.26 -7.89
C LEU A 203 19.60 -0.63 -8.96
N ILE A 204 20.39 -1.63 -8.56
CA ILE A 204 20.93 -2.63 -9.50
C ILE A 204 19.80 -3.39 -10.18
N LEU A 205 18.79 -3.85 -9.43
CA LEU A 205 17.63 -4.53 -10.01
C LEU A 205 16.81 -3.60 -10.93
N VAL A 206 16.66 -2.32 -10.59
CA VAL A 206 16.05 -1.34 -11.49
C VAL A 206 16.82 -1.22 -12.80
N ALA A 207 18.15 -1.12 -12.73
CA ALA A 207 18.99 -1.04 -13.92
C ALA A 207 18.84 -2.30 -14.79
N ILE A 208 18.86 -3.49 -14.18
CA ILE A 208 18.63 -4.77 -14.88
C ILE A 208 17.26 -4.77 -15.56
N LEU A 209 16.20 -4.38 -14.84
CA LEU A 209 14.84 -4.32 -15.37
C LEU A 209 14.75 -3.40 -16.59
N VAL A 210 15.33 -2.20 -16.52
CA VAL A 210 15.32 -1.24 -17.62
C VAL A 210 16.10 -1.76 -18.83
N ILE A 211 17.23 -2.45 -18.62
CA ILE A 211 18.02 -3.05 -19.71
C ILE A 211 17.24 -4.16 -20.40
N LEU A 212 16.62 -5.06 -19.63
CA LEU A 212 15.79 -6.14 -20.17
C LEU A 212 14.60 -5.58 -20.95
N ASN A 213 13.90 -4.59 -20.39
CA ASN A 213 12.76 -3.97 -21.04
C ASN A 213 13.15 -3.28 -22.36
N LYS A 214 14.28 -2.55 -22.41
CA LYS A 214 14.82 -1.97 -23.65
C LYS A 214 15.17 -3.04 -24.71
N ARG A 215 15.73 -4.18 -24.31
CA ARG A 215 16.01 -5.29 -25.24
C ARG A 215 14.72 -5.87 -25.82
N SER A 216 13.69 -6.03 -24.99
CA SER A 216 12.36 -6.49 -25.41
C SER A 216 11.71 -5.52 -26.40
N ILE A 217 11.80 -4.20 -26.17
CA ILE A 217 11.33 -3.17 -27.12
C ILE A 217 12.02 -3.31 -28.49
N ASN A 218 13.35 -3.44 -28.50
CA ASN A 218 14.11 -3.56 -29.75
C ASN A 218 13.75 -4.83 -30.53
N LYS A 219 13.44 -5.93 -29.83
CA LYS A 219 12.99 -7.17 -30.46
C LYS A 219 11.61 -7.00 -31.11
N ILE A 220 10.66 -6.43 -30.39
CA ILE A 220 9.29 -6.16 -30.89
C ILE A 220 9.32 -5.23 -32.11
N SER A 221 10.16 -4.20 -32.08
CA SER A 221 10.33 -3.26 -33.20
C SER A 221 10.90 -3.94 -34.45
N LYS A 222 11.88 -4.84 -34.28
CA LYS A 222 12.46 -5.62 -35.39
C LYS A 222 11.46 -6.60 -35.99
N GLU A 223 10.68 -7.32 -35.17
CA GLU A 223 9.65 -8.25 -35.66
C GLU A 223 8.59 -7.53 -36.50
N LYS A 224 8.11 -6.36 -36.04
CA LYS A 224 7.18 -5.52 -36.82
C LYS A 224 7.74 -5.07 -38.17
N TYR A 225 9.03 -4.76 -38.25
CA TYR A 225 9.67 -4.33 -39.50
C TYR A 225 9.77 -5.47 -40.52
N VAL A 226 10.11 -6.68 -40.07
CA VAL A 226 10.20 -7.87 -40.93
C VAL A 226 8.83 -8.24 -41.51
N ASP A 227 7.79 -8.23 -40.69
CA ASP A 227 6.41 -8.53 -41.13
C ASP A 227 5.93 -7.52 -42.19
N THR A 228 6.24 -6.23 -42.05
CA THR A 228 5.95 -5.24 -43.09
C THR A 228 6.79 -5.37 -44.36
N ALA A 229 7.95 -6.02 -44.30
CA ALA A 229 8.83 -6.22 -45.45
C ALA A 229 8.45 -7.48 -46.26
N GLU A 230 7.85 -8.50 -45.64
CA GLU A 230 7.37 -9.71 -46.33
C GLU A 230 6.01 -9.52 -47.03
N VAL A 231 5.28 -8.45 -46.70
CA VAL A 231 3.97 -8.12 -47.28
C VAL A 231 4.07 -7.21 -48.51
N ASN A 232 5.26 -6.69 -48.84
CA ASN A 232 5.54 -5.85 -50.02
C ASN A 232 6.39 -6.59 -51.06
#